data_AF-A0A353PCP3-F1
#
_entry.id   AF-A0A353PCP3-F1
#
_cell.length_a   1.000
_cell.length_b   1.000
_cell.length_c   1.000
_cell.angle_alpha   90.00
_cell.angle_beta   90.00
_cell.angle_gamma   90.00
#
_symmetry.space_group_name_H-M   'P 1'
#
loop_
_entity.id
_entity.type
_entity.pdbx_description
1 polymer ?
#
loop_
_entity_poly.entity_id
_entity_poly.type
_entity_poly.pdbx_seq_one_letter_code
_entity_poly.pdbx_strand_id
1 'polypeptide(L)'
;RIKIRSLNFMRGRTFLNRYLIIDEAQNLTAKQMKTLITRAGPGTKIVCLGNVAQIDTPYLTETSSGLTHVVDRFRTWSHGGHITLVRGERSRLADHAAEIL
;
A
#
# COMPACT_ATOMS: atom_id res chain seq x y z
N ARG A 1 2.00 16.96 -11.02
CA ARG A 1 0.65 16.48 -11.41
C ARG A 1 0.43 15.10 -10.80
N ILE A 2 -0.68 14.90 -10.08
CA ILE A 2 -1.10 13.60 -9.53
C ILE A 2 -1.85 12.83 -10.61
N LYS A 3 -1.64 11.51 -10.70
CA LYS A 3 -2.36 10.62 -11.63
C LYS A 3 -2.83 9.38 -10.86
N ILE A 4 -4.14 9.14 -10.89
CA ILE A 4 -4.74 7.95 -10.29
C ILE A 4 -4.87 6.88 -11.38
N ARG A 5 -4.42 5.66 -11.09
CA ARG A 5 -4.37 4.54 -12.03
C ARG A 5 -4.63 3.23 -11.30
N SER A 6 -5.31 2.30 -11.97
CA SER A 6 -5.44 0.91 -11.51
C SER A 6 -4.09 0.19 -11.57
N LEU A 7 -3.93 -0.85 -10.75
CA LEU A 7 -2.77 -1.76 -10.75
C LEU A 7 -2.42 -2.30 -12.15
N ASN A 8 -3.42 -2.57 -12.99
CA ASN A 8 -3.21 -3.08 -14.34
C ASN A 8 -2.39 -2.11 -15.22
N PHE A 9 -2.46 -0.80 -14.95
CA PHE A 9 -1.66 0.20 -15.66
C PHE A 9 -0.15 0.03 -15.42
N MET A 10 0.23 -0.53 -14.27
CA MET A 10 1.61 -0.68 -13.82
C MET A 10 2.35 -1.81 -14.54
N ARG A 11 1.61 -2.77 -15.10
CA ARG A 11 2.20 -3.98 -15.71
C ARG A 11 3.07 -3.59 -16.91
N GLY A 12 4.31 -4.09 -16.92
CA GLY A 12 5.25 -3.87 -18.03
C GLY A 12 5.89 -2.47 -18.08
N ARG A 13 5.65 -1.61 -17.10
CA ARG A 13 6.21 -0.25 -17.07
C ARG A 13 7.33 -0.13 -16.04
N THR A 14 8.30 0.75 -16.30
CA THR A 14 9.28 1.20 -15.31
C THR A 14 8.99 2.66 -14.96
N PHE A 15 9.01 2.99 -13.67
CA PHE A 15 8.81 4.34 -13.18
C PHE A 15 10.15 4.95 -12.80
N LEU A 16 10.42 6.15 -13.31
CA LEU A 16 11.65 6.91 -13.06
C LEU A 16 11.26 8.25 -12.46
N ASN A 17 12.00 8.72 -11.46
CA ASN A 17 11.81 10.02 -10.81
C ASN A 17 10.36 10.28 -10.37
N ARG A 18 9.75 9.31 -9.68
CA ARG A 18 8.34 9.37 -9.24
C ARG A 18 8.13 8.95 -7.80
N TYR A 19 7.07 9.48 -7.21
CA TYR A 19 6.47 8.92 -6.00
C TYR A 19 5.27 8.07 -6.41
N LEU A 20 5.25 6.83 -5.95
CA LEU A 20 4.12 5.93 -6.12
C LEU A 20 3.52 5.66 -4.75
N ILE A 21 2.24 5.96 -4.61
CA ILE A 21 1.45 5.64 -3.42
C ILE A 21 0.56 4.47 -3.80
N ILE A 22 0.71 3.36 -3.08
CA ILE A 22 -0.13 2.18 -3.20
C ILE A 22 -1.05 2.20 -2.00
N ASP A 23 -2.29 2.61 -2.22
CA ASP A 23 -3.33 2.60 -1.20
C ASP A 23 -4.00 1.23 -1.13
N GLU A 24 -4.61 0.92 0.01
CA GLU A 24 -5.24 -0.39 0.28
C GLU A 24 -4.31 -1.59 0.03
N ALA A 25 -3.03 -1.44 0.36
CA ALA A 25 -1.99 -2.41 0.06
C ALA A 25 -2.19 -3.78 0.73
N GLN A 26 -2.98 -3.85 1.81
CA GLN A 26 -3.37 -5.11 2.46
C GLN A 26 -4.17 -6.03 1.53
N ASN A 27 -4.85 -5.46 0.53
CA ASN A 27 -5.64 -6.21 -0.45
C ASN A 27 -4.79 -6.80 -1.59
N LEU A 28 -3.46 -6.60 -1.57
CA LEU A 28 -2.56 -7.18 -2.55
C LEU A 28 -1.99 -8.50 -2.06
N THR A 29 -1.77 -9.45 -2.96
CA THR A 29 -0.93 -10.62 -2.69
C THR A 29 0.56 -10.23 -2.65
N ALA A 30 1.39 -11.03 -1.98
CA ALA A 30 2.85 -10.88 -2.00
C ALA A 30 3.43 -10.81 -3.44
N LYS A 31 2.86 -11.61 -4.37
CA LYS A 31 3.26 -11.64 -5.78
C LYS A 31 2.93 -10.32 -6.50
N GLN A 32 1.72 -9.78 -6.28
CA GLN A 32 1.33 -8.48 -6.85
C GLN A 32 2.21 -7.37 -6.31
N MET A 33 2.44 -7.34 -4.99
CA MET A 33 3.30 -6.35 -4.36
C MET A 33 4.74 -6.38 -4.90
N LYS A 34 5.36 -7.57 -5.00
CA LYS A 34 6.67 -7.74 -5.64
C LYS A 34 6.68 -7.22 -7.08
N THR A 35 5.61 -7.48 -7.84
CA THR A 35 5.49 -7.04 -9.23
C THR A 35 5.45 -5.52 -9.34
N LEU A 36 4.84 -4.81 -8.39
CA LEU A 36 4.79 -3.36 -8.35
C LEU A 36 6.14 -2.76 -7.93
N ILE A 37 6.72 -3.27 -6.84
CA ILE A 37 7.98 -2.73 -6.28
C ILE A 37 9.12 -2.81 -7.28
N THR A 38 9.21 -3.93 -8.00
CA THR A 38 10.24 -4.15 -9.03
C THR A 38 10.11 -3.23 -10.27
N ARG A 39 9.07 -2.39 -10.34
CA ARG A 39 8.94 -1.34 -11.37
C ARG A 39 9.55 0.00 -10.97
N ALA A 40 9.96 0.18 -9.72
CA ALA A 40 10.70 1.36 -9.30
C ALA A 40 12.10 1.35 -9.92
N GLY A 41 12.35 2.25 -10.88
CA GLY A 41 13.69 2.56 -11.36
C GLY A 41 14.28 3.77 -10.63
N PRO A 42 15.43 4.29 -11.10
CA PRO A 42 16.15 5.40 -10.47
C PRO A 42 15.26 6.59 -10.12
N GLY A 43 15.53 7.17 -8.94
CA GLY A 43 14.81 8.33 -8.40
C GLY A 43 13.36 8.07 -7.98
N THR A 44 12.90 6.80 -8.00
CA THR A 44 11.54 6.44 -7.59
C THR A 44 11.47 6.04 -6.13
N LYS A 45 10.42 6.49 -5.45
CA LYS A 45 10.05 6.07 -4.09
C LYS A 45 8.65 5.47 -4.11
N ILE A 46 8.45 4.41 -3.33
CA ILE A 46 7.15 3.75 -3.16
C ILE A 46 6.72 3.92 -1.70
N VAL A 47 5.47 4.29 -1.50
CA VAL A 47 4.79 4.36 -0.20
C VAL A 47 3.60 3.42 -0.27
N CYS A 48 3.58 2.39 0.59
CA CYS A 48 2.44 1.50 0.72
C CYS A 48 1.63 1.93 1.95
N LEU A 49 0.33 2.15 1.76
CA LEU A 49 -0.64 2.49 2.80
C LEU A 49 -1.64 1.34 2.92
N GLY A 50 -2.13 1.08 4.12
CA GLY A 50 -3.15 0.07 4.33
C GLY A 50 -3.36 -0.29 5.79
N ASN A 51 -4.44 -1.02 6.04
CA ASN A 51 -4.80 -1.52 7.36
C ASN A 51 -5.01 -3.04 7.28
N VAL A 52 -4.11 -3.82 7.90
CA VAL A 52 -4.18 -5.29 7.86
C VAL A 52 -5.45 -5.86 8.51
N ALA A 53 -6.11 -5.11 9.40
CA ALA A 53 -7.38 -5.52 9.99
C ALA A 53 -8.60 -5.30 9.05
N GLN A 54 -8.41 -4.66 7.90
CA GLN A 54 -9.44 -4.36 6.89
C GLN A 54 -9.07 -5.00 5.55
N ILE A 55 -8.83 -6.30 5.56
CA ILE A 55 -8.63 -7.07 4.32
C ILE A 55 -10.00 -7.43 3.74
N ASP A 56 -10.27 -6.94 2.54
CA ASP A 56 -11.51 -7.20 1.80
C ASP A 56 -11.37 -8.35 0.80
N THR A 57 -10.13 -8.67 0.41
CA THR A 57 -9.86 -9.65 -0.64
C THR A 57 -10.01 -11.07 -0.08
N PRO A 58 -10.90 -11.91 -0.66
CA PRO A 58 -11.04 -13.30 -0.26
C PRO A 58 -9.68 -14.03 -0.36
N TYR A 59 -9.43 -14.95 0.56
CA TYR A 59 -8.21 -15.77 0.62
C TYR A 59 -6.92 -15.04 1.00
N LEU A 60 -6.98 -13.73 1.26
CA LEU A 60 -5.91 -13.02 1.96
C LEU A 60 -6.18 -13.01 3.46
N THR A 61 -5.10 -13.08 4.21
CA THR A 61 -5.06 -13.01 5.67
C THR A 61 -4.01 -11.99 6.06
N GLU A 62 -4.03 -11.55 7.32
CA GLU A 62 -3.01 -10.66 7.87
C GLU A 62 -1.59 -11.19 7.62
N THR A 63 -1.39 -12.51 7.67
CA THR A 63 -0.09 -13.16 7.46
C THR A 63 0.28 -13.37 5.99
N SER A 64 -0.68 -13.34 5.07
CA SER A 64 -0.46 -13.56 3.64
C SER A 64 -0.58 -12.31 2.78
N SER A 65 -1.03 -11.19 3.36
CA SER A 65 -1.13 -9.90 2.67
C SER A 65 0.23 -9.43 2.15
N GLY A 66 0.21 -8.74 1.02
CA GLY A 66 1.38 -8.14 0.38
C GLY A 66 1.98 -7.03 1.22
N LEU A 67 1.15 -6.32 2.00
CA LEU A 67 1.60 -5.30 2.94
C LEU A 67 2.46 -5.92 4.06
N THR A 68 1.94 -6.93 4.76
CA THR A 68 2.69 -7.65 5.81
C THR A 68 3.95 -8.29 5.25
N HIS A 69 3.86 -8.88 4.06
CA HIS A 69 5.01 -9.49 3.40
C HIS A 69 6.13 -8.47 3.15
N VAL A 70 5.82 -7.26 2.68
CA VAL A 70 6.85 -6.23 2.45
C VAL A 70 7.43 -5.72 3.74
N VAL A 71 6.61 -5.41 4.74
CA VAL A 71 7.08 -4.94 6.05
C VAL A 71 8.08 -5.93 6.65
N ASP A 72 7.77 -7.23 6.60
CA ASP A 72 8.65 -8.26 7.13
C ASP A 72 9.97 -8.37 6.33
N ARG A 73 9.89 -8.43 4.99
CA ARG A 73 11.06 -8.64 4.13
C ARG A 73 11.96 -7.42 4.02
N PHE A 74 11.44 -6.22 4.26
CA PHE A 74 12.20 -4.96 4.18
C PHE A 74 12.70 -4.49 5.55
N ARG A 75 12.41 -5.23 6.64
CA ARG A 75 12.75 -4.85 8.03
C ARG A 75 14.23 -4.51 8.23
N THR A 76 15.13 -5.22 7.56
CA THR A 76 16.58 -5.05 7.69
C THR A 76 17.19 -4.18 6.60
N TRP A 77 16.38 -3.68 5.65
CA TRP A 77 16.88 -2.86 4.57
C TRP A 77 17.02 -1.40 5.01
N SER A 78 18.25 -0.89 5.00
CA SER A 78 18.60 0.45 5.50
C SER A 78 17.91 1.62 4.77
N HIS A 79 17.37 1.37 3.57
CA HIS A 79 16.64 2.37 2.79
C HIS A 79 15.12 2.21 2.88
N GLY A 80 14.64 1.30 3.73
CA GLY A 80 13.23 1.08 4.04
C GLY A 80 12.86 1.63 5.41
N GLY A 81 11.56 1.79 5.63
CA GLY A 81 10.99 2.14 6.92
C GLY A 81 9.52 1.74 6.95
N HIS A 82 9.01 1.42 8.14
CA HIS A 82 7.58 1.24 8.36
C HIS A 82 7.17 2.12 9.55
N ILE A 83 5.96 2.67 9.48
CA ILE A 83 5.38 3.50 10.52
C ILE A 83 4.00 2.94 10.79
N THR A 84 3.72 2.66 12.06
CA THR A 84 2.38 2.28 12.51
C THR A 84 1.68 3.53 13.02
N LEU A 85 0.57 3.90 12.38
CA LEU A 85 -0.30 4.96 12.86
C LEU A 85 -1.30 4.34 13.84
N VAL A 86 -1.23 4.75 15.11
CA VAL A 86 -2.05 4.16 16.19
C VAL A 86 -3.49 4.68 16.18
N ARG A 87 -3.71 5.86 15.61
CA ARG A 87 -5.02 6.52 15.56
C ARG A 87 -5.31 7.03 14.16
N GLY A 88 -6.52 6.78 13.69
CA GLY A 88 -7.06 7.40 12.48
C GLY A 88 -7.80 8.68 12.86
N GLU A 89 -7.53 9.76 12.14
CA GLU A 89 -8.34 10.98 12.22
C GLU A 89 -9.41 10.94 11.13
N ARG A 90 -10.64 11.27 11.50
CA ARG A 90 -11.78 11.31 10.61
C ARG A 90 -12.27 12.74 10.47
N SER A 91 -12.89 13.04 9.32
CA SER A 91 -13.50 14.35 9.15
C SER A 91 -14.80 14.42 9.95
N ARG A 92 -15.23 15.64 10.32
CA ARG A 92 -16.55 15.87 10.95
C ARG A 92 -17.70 15.20 10.20
N LEU A 93 -17.62 15.11 8.87
CA LEU A 93 -18.61 14.43 8.04
C LEU A 93 -18.59 12.92 8.27
N ALA A 94 -17.41 12.30 8.30
CA ALA A 94 -17.26 10.87 8.51
C ALA A 94 -17.67 10.45 9.92
N ASP A 95 -17.37 11.29 10.93
CA ASP A 95 -17.81 11.05 12.30
C ASP A 95 -19.34 11.10 12.41
N HIS A 96 -19.95 12.16 11.85
CA HIS A 96 -21.41 12.27 11.85
C HIS A 96 -22.09 11.10 11.11
N ALA A 97 -21.52 10.67 9.97
CA ALA A 97 -22.05 9.53 9.22
C ALA A 97 -21.99 8.22 10.03
N ALA A 98 -20.94 7.99 10.81
CA ALA A 98 -20.81 6.79 11.64
C ALA A 98 -21.80 6.74 12.83
N GLU A 99 -22.37 7.88 13.22
CA GLU A 99 -23.39 7.96 14.27
C GLU A 99 -24.80 7.70 13.74
N ILE A 100 -25.08 8.10 12.50
CA ILE A 100 -26.45 8.11 11.96
C ILE A 100 -26.77 6.99 10.95
N LEU A 101 -25.74 6.33 10.38
CA LEU A 101 -25.85 5.21 9.45
C LEU A 101 -25.45 3.91 10.12
#